data_AF-A0A560F1U6-F1
#
_entry.id   AF-A0A560F1U6-F1
#
_cell.length_a   1.000
_cell.length_b   1.000
_cell.length_c   1.000
_cell.angle_alpha   90.00
_cell.angle_beta   90.00
_cell.angle_gamma   90.00
#
_symmetry.space_group_name_H-M   'P 1'
#
loop_
_entity.id
_entity.type
_entity.pdbx_description
1 polymer ?
#
loop_
_entity_poly.entity_id
_entity_poly.type
_entity_poly.pdbx_seq_one_letter_code
_entity_poly.pdbx_strand_id
1 'polypeptide(L)'
;MSRSERSADDIAAASAISLAELPLIDFAPFLSGDAAARRRVAAEIAHACEEIGFFYLAGHGVPQATVDGIFGQADAFFSRDKADRRTAMATPDWYRGWIPAPEAQPLSRNTRMFEQYRLQHEWPANPRDMQHADIFDKPNRWPDDMPAFKQASEDYLAAMLTFSRELLRAFALGLGVAEDRFDDCFHQPASQLSMNYYPQLPMDAHDEVSNMVAHTDEGPFTVLAQQDVGGLEVKRRDGVWIQAPPVRGAFTINVGDMMMWWSNGRFLSNYHRVRNRDGARRFSVPYFANPDREVVVAPLPELLASAEPKYKPVRVADHLARFYSTLSKNPHDIYN
;
A
#
# COMPACT_ATOMS: atom_id res chain seq x y z
N MET A 1 -12.87 -10.05 -6.36
CA MET A 1 -13.12 -10.71 -7.67
C MET A 1 -11.79 -10.77 -8.39
N SER A 2 -11.53 -11.88 -9.08
CA SER A 2 -10.37 -12.13 -9.95
C SER A 2 -8.97 -12.00 -9.31
N ARG A 3 -8.53 -13.07 -8.62
CA ARG A 3 -7.14 -13.53 -8.81
C ARG A 3 -7.03 -13.72 -10.32
N SER A 4 -6.17 -12.95 -11.01
CA SER A 4 -6.10 -12.98 -12.47
C SER A 4 -6.09 -14.44 -12.94
N GLU A 5 -6.95 -14.77 -13.89
CA GLU A 5 -6.79 -15.99 -14.65
C GLU A 5 -5.43 -15.89 -15.35
N ARG A 6 -4.42 -16.52 -14.71
CA ARG A 6 -3.09 -16.90 -15.20
C ARG A 6 -2.82 -16.43 -16.64
N SER A 7 -2.48 -15.16 -16.83
CA SER A 7 -2.13 -14.63 -18.15
C SER A 7 -0.70 -15.03 -18.48
N ALA A 8 -0.42 -15.30 -19.76
CA ALA A 8 0.94 -15.52 -20.25
C ALA A 8 1.88 -14.34 -19.93
N ASP A 9 1.34 -13.12 -19.81
CA ASP A 9 2.10 -11.92 -19.49
C ASP A 9 2.70 -11.93 -18.07
N ASP A 10 2.16 -12.74 -17.16
CA ASP A 10 2.63 -12.76 -15.76
C ASP A 10 4.04 -13.39 -15.64
N ILE A 11 4.57 -13.97 -16.73
CA ILE A 11 5.93 -14.51 -16.83
C ILE A 11 6.90 -13.52 -17.49
N ALA A 12 6.39 -12.54 -18.25
CA ALA A 12 7.22 -11.64 -19.04
C ALA A 12 8.18 -10.84 -18.15
N ALA A 13 9.43 -10.68 -18.61
CA ALA A 13 10.40 -9.82 -17.96
C ALA A 13 9.95 -8.36 -18.05
N ALA A 14 10.10 -7.61 -16.95
CA ALA A 14 9.81 -6.19 -16.98
C ALA A 14 10.90 -5.42 -17.73
N SER A 15 10.46 -4.47 -18.54
CA SER A 15 11.34 -3.57 -19.30
C SER A 15 11.91 -2.47 -18.39
N ALA A 16 13.06 -1.93 -18.77
CA ALA A 16 13.61 -0.73 -18.13
C ALA A 16 12.66 0.45 -18.31
N ILE A 17 12.64 1.34 -17.33
CA ILE A 17 11.71 2.47 -17.29
C ILE A 17 12.30 3.73 -17.90
N SER A 18 11.46 4.55 -18.52
CA SER A 18 11.69 5.97 -18.74
C SER A 18 10.91 6.82 -17.74
N LEU A 19 11.44 7.97 -17.33
CA LEU A 19 10.72 8.94 -16.46
C LEU A 19 9.36 9.39 -17.04
N ALA A 20 9.15 9.19 -18.35
CA ALA A 20 7.87 9.43 -19.01
C ALA A 20 6.78 8.43 -18.61
N GLU A 21 7.14 7.26 -18.07
CA GLU A 21 6.19 6.18 -17.74
C GLU A 21 5.80 6.17 -16.25
N LEU A 22 6.67 6.63 -15.35
CA LEU A 22 6.34 6.92 -13.95
C LEU A 22 6.87 8.31 -13.58
N PRO A 23 6.02 9.34 -13.59
CA PRO A 23 6.48 10.71 -13.37
C PRO A 23 6.95 10.91 -11.92
N LEU A 24 8.00 11.72 -11.76
CA LEU A 24 8.41 12.27 -10.47
C LEU A 24 7.77 13.64 -10.29
N ILE A 25 6.84 13.75 -9.34
CA ILE A 25 6.07 14.95 -9.05
C ILE A 25 6.61 15.59 -7.76
N ASP A 26 6.83 16.90 -7.77
CA ASP A 26 7.16 17.66 -6.56
C ASP A 26 5.89 18.15 -5.87
N PHE A 27 5.66 17.68 -4.64
CA PHE A 27 4.47 18.01 -3.85
C PHE A 27 4.63 19.30 -3.04
N ALA A 28 5.85 19.85 -2.91
CA ALA A 28 6.09 21.02 -2.07
C ALA A 28 5.24 22.25 -2.47
N PRO A 29 5.00 22.55 -3.77
CA PRO A 29 4.12 23.64 -4.19
C PRO A 29 2.65 23.40 -3.82
N PHE A 30 2.22 22.14 -3.66
CA PHE A 30 0.89 21.85 -3.13
C PHE A 30 0.80 22.24 -1.66
N LEU A 31 1.79 21.84 -0.85
CA LEU A 31 1.78 22.08 0.60
C LEU A 31 1.93 23.55 1.00
N SER A 32 2.70 24.34 0.24
CA SER A 32 3.14 25.68 0.66
C SER A 32 2.81 26.79 -0.35
N GLY A 33 2.34 26.44 -1.54
CA GLY A 33 2.04 27.40 -2.61
C GLY A 33 0.63 27.99 -2.53
N ASP A 34 0.33 28.84 -3.52
CA ASP A 34 -0.99 29.42 -3.69
C ASP A 34 -1.99 28.44 -4.36
N ALA A 35 -3.25 28.87 -4.50
CA ALA A 35 -4.30 28.06 -5.13
C ALA A 35 -3.99 27.69 -6.60
N ALA A 36 -3.15 28.45 -7.30
CA ALA A 36 -2.74 28.11 -8.66
C ALA A 36 -1.68 27.00 -8.64
N ALA A 37 -0.71 27.07 -7.72
CA ALA A 37 0.28 26.02 -7.51
C ALA A 37 -0.37 24.69 -7.10
N ARG A 38 -1.29 24.71 -6.13
CA ARG A 38 -2.06 23.52 -5.71
C ARG A 38 -2.77 22.85 -6.89
N ARG A 39 -3.46 23.65 -7.72
CA ARG A 39 -4.17 23.13 -8.91
C ARG A 39 -3.24 22.55 -9.97
N ARG A 40 -2.04 23.13 -10.16
CA ARG A 40 -1.05 22.57 -11.10
C ARG A 40 -0.57 21.19 -10.64
N VAL A 41 -0.15 21.07 -9.37
CA VAL A 41 0.30 19.78 -8.82
C VAL A 41 -0.81 18.74 -8.84
N ALA A 42 -2.05 19.14 -8.49
CA ALA A 42 -3.21 18.26 -8.56
C ALA A 42 -3.50 17.76 -9.99
N ALA A 43 -3.28 18.60 -11.01
CA ALA A 43 -3.43 18.21 -12.41
C ALA A 43 -2.35 17.21 -12.86
N GLU A 44 -1.10 17.38 -12.42
CA GLU A 44 -0.01 16.41 -12.68
C GLU A 44 -0.31 15.05 -12.04
N ILE A 45 -0.78 15.05 -10.78
CA ILE A 45 -1.20 13.83 -10.08
C ILE A 45 -2.37 13.16 -10.80
N ALA A 46 -3.40 13.93 -11.18
CA ALA A 46 -4.55 13.40 -11.90
C ALA A 46 -4.14 12.74 -13.22
N HIS A 47 -3.25 13.38 -13.98
CA HIS A 47 -2.74 12.81 -15.22
C HIS A 47 -2.03 11.47 -14.99
N ALA A 48 -1.15 11.37 -14.00
CA ALA A 48 -0.47 10.10 -13.66
C ALA A 48 -1.48 9.00 -13.24
N CYS A 49 -2.52 9.39 -12.50
CA CYS A 49 -3.58 8.50 -12.04
C CYS A 49 -4.48 7.99 -13.18
N GLU A 50 -4.72 8.81 -14.20
CA GLU A 50 -5.51 8.48 -15.39
C GLU A 50 -4.74 7.61 -16.40
N GLU A 51 -3.42 7.77 -16.48
CA GLU A 51 -2.58 7.04 -17.44
C GLU A 51 -2.16 5.66 -16.92
N ILE A 52 -1.49 5.61 -15.76
CA ILE A 52 -0.89 4.38 -15.22
C ILE A 52 -1.33 4.05 -13.79
N GLY A 53 -1.82 5.02 -13.03
CA GLY A 53 -2.20 4.81 -11.62
C GLY A 53 -1.02 4.80 -10.65
N PHE A 54 0.18 5.18 -11.09
CA PHE A 54 1.42 5.17 -10.33
C PHE A 54 2.26 6.42 -10.60
N PHE A 55 2.94 6.94 -9.58
CA PHE A 55 3.91 8.04 -9.71
C PHE A 55 4.88 8.06 -8.52
N TYR A 56 6.00 8.77 -8.68
CA TYR A 56 6.85 9.15 -7.56
C TYR A 56 6.47 10.52 -7.05
N LEU A 57 6.51 10.70 -5.73
CA LEU A 57 6.18 11.96 -5.08
C LEU A 57 7.33 12.40 -4.17
N ALA A 58 8.04 13.46 -4.58
CA ALA A 58 9.05 14.14 -3.77
C ALA A 58 8.44 15.37 -3.08
N GLY A 59 9.20 16.02 -2.18
CA GLY A 59 8.73 17.24 -1.51
C GLY A 59 7.49 17.01 -0.64
N HIS A 60 7.22 15.76 -0.24
CA HIS A 60 6.00 15.30 0.43
C HIS A 60 5.85 15.78 1.89
N GLY A 61 6.88 16.43 2.47
CA GLY A 61 6.81 17.04 3.79
C GLY A 61 6.94 16.09 5.00
N VAL A 62 7.04 14.78 4.76
CA VAL A 62 7.35 13.80 5.83
C VAL A 62 8.84 13.88 6.14
N PRO A 63 9.25 14.10 7.41
CA PRO A 63 10.66 14.20 7.76
C PRO A 63 11.44 12.93 7.42
N GLN A 64 12.61 13.09 6.80
CA GLN A 64 13.46 11.95 6.44
C GLN A 64 13.84 11.11 7.67
N ALA A 65 14.04 11.73 8.84
CA ALA A 65 14.32 11.02 10.09
C ALA A 65 13.19 10.06 10.51
N THR A 66 11.93 10.36 10.18
CA THR A 66 10.79 9.46 10.43
C THR A 66 10.85 8.24 9.51
N VAL A 67 11.20 8.45 8.24
CA VAL A 67 11.38 7.38 7.24
C VAL A 67 12.59 6.49 7.60
N ASP A 68 13.72 7.11 7.94
CA ASP A 68 14.93 6.39 8.33
C ASP A 68 14.71 5.63 9.65
N GLY A 69 13.97 6.22 10.59
CA GLY A 69 13.62 5.61 11.86
C GLY A 69 12.82 4.32 11.70
N ILE A 70 11.79 4.31 10.85
CA ILE A 70 11.00 3.09 10.62
C ILE A 70 11.82 2.01 9.91
N PHE A 71 12.67 2.37 8.94
CA PHE A 71 13.55 1.40 8.27
C PHE A 71 14.60 0.83 9.22
N GLY A 72 15.20 1.66 10.08
CA GLY A 72 16.15 1.21 11.09
C GLY A 72 15.52 0.22 12.08
N GLN A 73 14.28 0.47 12.53
CA GLN A 73 13.56 -0.44 13.40
C GLN A 73 13.09 -1.71 12.69
N ALA A 74 12.67 -1.62 11.42
CA ALA A 74 12.38 -2.79 10.61
C ALA A 74 13.63 -3.69 10.49
N ASP A 75 14.79 -3.13 10.13
CA ASP A 75 16.04 -3.89 10.03
C ASP A 75 16.42 -4.54 11.36
N ALA A 76 16.32 -3.79 12.47
CA ALA A 76 16.57 -4.32 13.80
C ALA A 76 15.64 -5.48 14.17
N PHE A 77 14.35 -5.40 13.83
CA PHE A 77 13.39 -6.47 14.10
C PHE A 77 13.65 -7.72 13.25
N PHE A 78 13.82 -7.56 11.93
CA PHE A 78 13.98 -8.68 11.00
C PHE A 78 15.36 -9.36 11.11
N SER A 79 16.34 -8.70 11.73
CA SER A 79 17.66 -9.27 12.02
C SER A 79 17.69 -10.14 13.29
N ARG A 80 16.61 -10.19 14.08
CA ARG A 80 16.52 -11.03 15.29
C ARG A 80 16.32 -12.50 14.95
N ASP A 81 16.60 -13.35 15.94
CA ASP A 81 16.28 -14.77 15.86
C ASP A 81 14.79 -14.99 15.64
N LYS A 82 14.45 -16.06 14.92
CA LYS A 82 13.05 -16.38 14.58
C LYS A 82 12.20 -16.59 15.85
N ALA A 83 12.80 -17.14 16.91
CA ALA A 83 12.12 -17.35 18.19
C ALA A 83 11.68 -16.02 18.83
N ASP A 84 12.52 -15.00 18.78
CA ASP A 84 12.21 -13.68 19.33
C ASP A 84 11.13 -12.97 18.51
N ARG A 85 11.20 -13.06 17.17
CA ARG A 85 10.17 -12.50 16.27
C ARG A 85 8.79 -13.14 16.48
N ARG A 86 8.74 -14.44 16.82
CA ARG A 86 7.49 -15.18 17.08
C ARG A 86 6.64 -14.60 18.22
N THR A 87 7.24 -13.87 19.16
CA THR A 87 6.48 -13.23 20.27
C THR A 87 5.46 -12.22 19.76
N ALA A 88 5.80 -11.50 18.69
CA ALA A 88 5.00 -10.49 18.02
C ALA A 88 4.17 -11.03 16.84
N MET A 89 4.04 -12.35 16.69
CA MET A 89 3.46 -12.98 15.49
C MET A 89 1.97 -12.63 15.31
N ALA A 90 1.53 -12.34 14.09
CA ALA A 90 0.12 -12.25 13.77
C ALA A 90 -0.56 -13.62 13.88
N THR A 91 -1.86 -13.64 14.16
CA THR A 91 -2.66 -14.87 14.17
C THR A 91 -3.93 -14.68 13.34
N PRO A 92 -4.61 -15.76 12.94
CA PRO A 92 -5.93 -15.67 12.31
C PRO A 92 -6.95 -14.87 13.12
N ASP A 93 -6.78 -14.78 14.44
CA ASP A 93 -7.67 -14.00 15.31
C ASP A 93 -7.24 -12.53 15.45
N TRP A 94 -6.01 -12.17 15.12
CA TRP A 94 -5.45 -10.85 15.46
C TRP A 94 -5.06 -10.02 14.23
N TYR A 95 -4.68 -10.67 13.12
CA TYR A 95 -4.28 -10.10 11.82
C TYR A 95 -3.13 -9.07 11.83
N ARG A 96 -2.65 -8.67 13.01
CA ARG A 96 -1.59 -7.69 13.27
C ARG A 96 -0.40 -8.35 13.93
N GLY A 97 0.80 -7.87 13.59
CA GLY A 97 2.06 -8.44 14.03
C GLY A 97 2.87 -9.06 12.88
N TRP A 98 3.88 -9.83 13.24
CA TRP A 98 4.81 -10.46 12.32
C TRP A 98 4.21 -11.70 11.63
N ILE A 99 4.44 -11.80 10.34
CA ILE A 99 4.02 -12.86 9.44
C ILE A 99 5.30 -13.43 8.82
N PRO A 100 5.66 -14.68 9.13
CA PRO A 100 6.83 -15.30 8.55
C PRO A 100 6.68 -15.48 7.03
N ALA A 101 7.80 -15.69 6.36
CA ALA A 101 7.79 -16.24 5.02
C ALA A 101 7.45 -17.74 5.10
N PRO A 102 6.81 -18.31 4.06
CA PRO A 102 6.50 -19.74 4.03
C PRO A 102 7.76 -20.60 4.18
N GLU A 103 7.70 -21.64 5.04
CA GLU A 103 8.87 -22.46 5.38
C GLU A 103 9.30 -23.45 4.27
N ALA A 104 8.40 -23.87 3.37
CA ALA A 104 8.71 -24.85 2.33
C ALA A 104 7.82 -24.70 1.08
N GLN A 105 8.40 -24.22 -0.02
CA GLN A 105 7.82 -24.32 -1.37
C GLN A 105 8.95 -24.40 -2.40
N PRO A 106 8.77 -25.13 -3.52
CA PRO A 106 9.59 -24.84 -4.69
C PRO A 106 9.40 -23.35 -5.06
N LEU A 107 10.50 -22.63 -5.23
CA LEU A 107 10.44 -21.23 -5.64
C LEU A 107 9.87 -21.17 -7.06
N SER A 108 8.85 -20.32 -7.24
CA SER A 108 8.14 -20.16 -8.50
C SER A 108 7.56 -18.75 -8.61
N ARG A 109 6.91 -18.44 -9.73
CA ARG A 109 6.19 -17.18 -9.93
C ARG A 109 5.00 -16.93 -9.03
N ASN A 110 4.54 -17.95 -8.33
CA ASN A 110 3.43 -17.84 -7.37
C ASN A 110 3.91 -17.83 -5.92
N THR A 111 5.23 -17.85 -5.69
CA THR A 111 5.79 -17.87 -4.35
C THR A 111 5.58 -16.51 -3.68
N ARG A 112 5.30 -16.55 -2.37
CA ARG A 112 5.25 -15.39 -1.49
C ARG A 112 6.53 -15.33 -0.65
N MET A 113 7.67 -15.07 -1.27
CA MET A 113 8.97 -15.14 -0.60
C MET A 113 9.31 -13.83 0.12
N PHE A 114 8.57 -13.48 1.16
CA PHE A 114 8.87 -12.34 2.04
C PHE A 114 8.23 -12.51 3.41
N GLU A 115 8.86 -11.89 4.40
CA GLU A 115 8.29 -11.70 5.73
C GLU A 115 7.60 -10.34 5.80
N GLN A 116 6.60 -10.21 6.66
CA GLN A 116 5.82 -8.99 6.80
C GLN A 116 5.53 -8.71 8.26
N TYR A 117 5.49 -7.44 8.65
CA TYR A 117 4.99 -7.02 9.95
C TYR A 117 3.84 -6.03 9.74
N ARG A 118 2.62 -6.39 10.16
CA ARG A 118 1.41 -5.57 9.96
C ARG A 118 1.02 -4.78 11.19
N LEU A 119 0.70 -3.52 10.97
CA LEU A 119 0.28 -2.57 11.99
C LEU A 119 -0.89 -1.73 11.49
N GLN A 120 -1.65 -1.17 12.42
CA GLN A 120 -2.67 -0.16 12.13
C GLN A 120 -2.62 0.93 13.20
N HIS A 121 -3.30 2.05 12.96
CA HIS A 121 -3.63 2.96 14.04
C HIS A 121 -4.54 2.27 15.06
N GLU A 122 -4.24 2.44 16.35
CA GLU A 122 -5.09 1.98 17.44
C GLU A 122 -6.10 3.09 17.76
N TRP A 123 -7.35 2.87 17.37
CA TRP A 123 -8.47 3.74 17.70
C TRP A 123 -9.28 3.16 18.85
N PRO A 124 -9.99 4.00 19.63
CA PRO A 124 -11.01 3.49 20.54
C PRO A 124 -12.03 2.62 19.80
N ALA A 125 -12.60 1.63 20.50
CA ALA A 125 -13.63 0.77 19.92
C ALA A 125 -14.76 1.60 19.30
N ASN A 126 -15.19 1.23 18.10
CA ASN A 126 -16.23 1.96 17.38
C ASN A 126 -17.61 1.40 17.72
N PRO A 127 -18.44 2.10 18.52
CA PRO A 127 -19.75 1.60 18.92
C PRO A 127 -20.73 1.45 17.74
N ARG A 128 -20.43 2.05 16.58
CA ARG A 128 -21.25 1.95 15.35
C ARG A 128 -20.96 0.69 14.53
N ASP A 129 -19.82 0.02 14.74
CA ASP A 129 -19.41 -1.17 13.98
C ASP A 129 -18.98 -2.33 14.88
N MET A 130 -19.82 -2.69 15.84
CA MET A 130 -19.53 -3.79 16.78
C MET A 130 -19.40 -5.16 16.10
N GLN A 131 -20.01 -5.35 14.93
CA GLN A 131 -19.98 -6.63 14.20
C GLN A 131 -18.58 -7.01 13.70
N HIS A 132 -17.69 -6.02 13.51
CA HIS A 132 -16.32 -6.23 13.03
C HIS A 132 -15.26 -5.86 14.07
N ALA A 133 -15.66 -5.66 15.33
CA ALA A 133 -14.75 -5.30 16.42
C ALA A 133 -13.58 -6.31 16.54
N ASP A 134 -13.85 -7.60 16.37
CA ASP A 134 -12.81 -8.64 16.41
C ASP A 134 -11.75 -8.53 15.31
N ILE A 135 -12.03 -7.82 14.21
CA ILE A 135 -11.04 -7.59 13.16
C ILE A 135 -10.29 -6.30 13.46
N PHE A 136 -11.03 -5.24 13.76
CA PHE A 136 -10.46 -3.89 13.71
C PHE A 136 -10.14 -3.27 15.08
N ASP A 137 -10.67 -3.76 16.18
CA ASP A 137 -10.46 -3.15 17.52
C ASP A 137 -9.37 -3.85 18.35
N LYS A 138 -8.71 -4.86 17.81
CA LYS A 138 -7.60 -5.52 18.49
C LYS A 138 -6.34 -4.63 18.45
N PRO A 139 -5.59 -4.52 19.55
CA PRO A 139 -4.34 -3.75 19.58
C PRO A 139 -3.28 -4.40 18.68
N ASN A 140 -2.26 -3.64 18.30
CA ASN A 140 -1.10 -4.20 17.61
C ASN A 140 -0.32 -5.14 18.55
N ARG A 141 0.32 -6.16 17.96
CA ARG A 141 1.14 -7.13 18.70
C ARG A 141 2.61 -6.73 18.73
N TRP A 142 2.97 -5.84 19.62
CA TRP A 142 4.34 -5.33 19.74
C TRP A 142 5.32 -6.38 20.33
N PRO A 143 6.60 -6.38 19.92
CA PRO A 143 7.67 -7.03 20.68
C PRO A 143 7.94 -6.28 21.99
N ASP A 144 7.74 -6.93 23.14
CA ASP A 144 7.86 -6.30 24.47
C ASP A 144 9.24 -5.68 24.75
N ASP A 145 10.29 -6.24 24.14
CA ASP A 145 11.68 -5.84 24.33
C ASP A 145 12.19 -4.84 23.28
N MET A 146 11.33 -4.31 22.40
CA MET A 146 11.67 -3.25 21.45
C MET A 146 10.74 -2.03 21.55
N PRO A 147 10.79 -1.25 22.64
CA PRO A 147 9.96 -0.05 22.78
C PRO A 147 10.22 0.99 21.68
N ALA A 148 11.45 1.09 21.18
CA ALA A 148 11.79 1.99 20.07
C ALA A 148 11.12 1.59 18.74
N PHE A 149 10.86 0.29 18.53
CA PHE A 149 10.15 -0.22 17.35
C PHE A 149 8.70 0.25 17.37
N LYS A 150 8.05 0.17 18.54
CA LYS A 150 6.71 0.68 18.75
C LYS A 150 6.65 2.18 18.46
N GLN A 151 7.52 2.97 19.11
CA GLN A 151 7.53 4.42 18.97
C GLN A 151 7.73 4.86 17.51
N ALA A 152 8.74 4.32 16.82
CA ALA A 152 9.01 4.67 15.42
C ALA A 152 7.85 4.29 14.49
N SER A 153 7.17 3.18 14.78
CA SER A 153 6.00 2.75 14.01
C SER A 153 4.80 3.67 14.22
N GLU A 154 4.54 4.10 15.45
CA GLU A 154 3.47 5.05 15.79
C GLU A 154 3.76 6.44 15.18
N ASP A 155 5.00 6.91 15.25
CA ASP A 155 5.44 8.17 14.64
C ASP A 155 5.28 8.14 13.11
N TYR A 156 5.66 7.02 12.47
CA TYR A 156 5.49 6.85 11.03
C TYR A 156 4.02 6.79 10.63
N LEU A 157 3.19 6.03 11.37
CA LEU A 157 1.74 5.97 11.17
C LEU A 157 1.12 7.38 11.25
N ALA A 158 1.45 8.16 12.27
CA ALA A 158 0.95 9.52 12.44
C ALA A 158 1.36 10.43 11.26
N ALA A 159 2.63 10.36 10.83
CA ALA A 159 3.11 11.12 9.70
C ALA A 159 2.42 10.73 8.38
N MET A 160 2.20 9.43 8.15
CA MET A 160 1.45 8.94 6.98
C MET A 160 0.01 9.40 6.99
N LEU A 161 -0.69 9.40 8.13
CA LEU A 161 -2.06 9.91 8.22
C LEU A 161 -2.16 11.39 7.82
N THR A 162 -1.26 12.23 8.34
CA THR A 162 -1.21 13.65 7.97
C THR A 162 -0.92 13.83 6.48
N PHE A 163 0.08 13.13 5.96
CA PHE A 163 0.43 13.18 4.54
C PHE A 163 -0.73 12.70 3.64
N SER A 164 -1.37 11.59 3.98
CA SER A 164 -2.50 11.02 3.25
C SER A 164 -3.67 11.99 3.11
N ARG A 165 -3.96 12.79 4.15
CA ARG A 165 -5.03 13.81 4.09
C ARG A 165 -4.71 14.91 3.07
N GLU A 166 -3.48 15.40 3.02
CA GLU A 166 -3.08 16.38 1.99
C GLU A 166 -3.08 15.79 0.58
N LEU A 167 -2.64 14.53 0.43
CA LEU A 167 -2.67 13.86 -0.86
C LEU A 167 -4.11 13.60 -1.34
N LEU A 168 -5.04 13.28 -0.44
CA LEU A 168 -6.47 13.17 -0.75
C LEU A 168 -7.07 14.48 -1.28
N ARG A 169 -6.68 15.63 -0.72
CA ARG A 169 -7.07 16.95 -1.23
C ARG A 169 -6.54 17.19 -2.64
N ALA A 170 -5.33 16.74 -2.94
CA ALA A 170 -4.78 16.80 -4.29
C ALA A 170 -5.55 15.91 -5.27
N PHE A 171 -5.93 14.69 -4.85
CA PHE A 171 -6.80 13.83 -5.66
C PHE A 171 -8.17 14.47 -5.89
N ALA A 172 -8.78 15.08 -4.88
CA ALA A 172 -10.07 15.75 -4.99
C ALA A 172 -10.04 16.91 -6.00
N LEU A 173 -9.03 17.78 -5.90
CA LEU A 173 -8.80 18.85 -6.88
C LEU A 173 -8.53 18.30 -8.29
N GLY A 174 -7.75 17.23 -8.40
CA GLY A 174 -7.46 16.55 -9.67
C GLY A 174 -8.70 15.95 -10.34
N LEU A 175 -9.63 15.45 -9.52
CA LEU A 175 -10.95 14.98 -9.97
C LEU A 175 -11.91 16.13 -10.32
N GLY A 176 -11.61 17.36 -9.93
CA GLY A 176 -12.47 18.52 -10.16
C GLY A 176 -13.64 18.60 -9.19
N VAL A 177 -13.53 17.97 -8.01
CA VAL A 177 -14.51 18.07 -6.92
C VAL A 177 -14.00 19.02 -5.83
N ALA A 178 -14.82 19.26 -4.79
CA ALA A 178 -14.42 20.09 -3.66
C ALA A 178 -13.14 19.54 -3.01
N GLU A 179 -12.21 20.43 -2.63
CA GLU A 179 -10.89 20.04 -2.13
C GLU A 179 -10.97 19.18 -0.85
N ASP A 180 -11.91 19.48 0.03
CA ASP A 180 -12.18 18.81 1.29
C ASP A 180 -13.08 17.56 1.15
N ARG A 181 -13.38 17.12 -0.09
CA ARG A 181 -14.39 16.08 -0.36
C ARG A 181 -14.17 14.77 0.39
N PHE A 182 -12.92 14.45 0.73
CA PHE A 182 -12.54 13.21 1.41
C PHE A 182 -12.18 13.41 2.90
N ASP A 183 -12.20 14.63 3.43
CA ASP A 183 -11.74 14.93 4.80
C ASP A 183 -12.54 14.12 5.84
N ASP A 184 -13.87 14.02 5.65
CA ASP A 184 -14.77 13.28 6.53
C ASP A 184 -14.63 11.74 6.43
N CYS A 185 -13.87 11.25 5.45
CA CYS A 185 -13.69 9.81 5.22
C CYS A 185 -12.50 9.23 5.99
N PHE A 186 -11.67 10.05 6.64
CA PHE A 186 -10.38 9.67 7.24
C PHE A 186 -10.20 10.21 8.66
N HIS A 187 -11.23 10.17 9.51
CA HIS A 187 -11.12 10.57 10.91
C HIS A 187 -10.46 9.50 11.78
N GLN A 188 -10.92 8.26 11.66
CA GLN A 188 -10.39 7.07 12.32
C GLN A 188 -10.17 5.94 11.29
N PRO A 189 -9.24 6.14 10.36
CA PRO A 189 -9.14 5.29 9.19
C PRO A 189 -8.71 3.86 9.56
N ALA A 190 -9.21 2.89 8.80
CA ALA A 190 -8.79 1.50 8.87
C ALA A 190 -7.45 1.25 8.12
N SER A 191 -6.61 2.28 8.05
CA SER A 191 -5.34 2.26 7.33
C SER A 191 -4.36 1.26 7.94
N GLN A 192 -3.58 0.61 7.09
CA GLN A 192 -2.64 -0.44 7.49
C GLN A 192 -1.23 -0.03 7.08
N LEU A 193 -0.28 -0.17 7.99
CA LEU A 193 1.14 -0.14 7.71
C LEU A 193 1.65 -1.58 7.57
N SER A 194 2.54 -1.82 6.62
CA SER A 194 3.28 -3.08 6.56
C SER A 194 4.77 -2.80 6.38
N MET A 195 5.60 -3.42 7.22
CA MET A 195 7.04 -3.50 6.99
C MET A 195 7.32 -4.84 6.32
N ASN A 196 7.81 -4.82 5.09
CA ASN A 196 8.10 -6.02 4.32
C ASN A 196 9.61 -6.25 4.27
N TYR A 197 10.03 -7.48 4.57
CA TYR A 197 11.41 -7.95 4.46
C TYR A 197 11.51 -9.05 3.41
N TYR A 198 12.29 -8.76 2.37
CA TYR A 198 12.55 -9.68 1.27
C TYR A 198 13.96 -10.24 1.47
N PRO A 199 14.09 -11.52 1.85
CA PRO A 199 15.40 -12.13 1.96
C PRO A 199 16.07 -12.19 0.59
N GLN A 200 17.40 -12.31 0.59
CA GLN A 200 18.16 -12.64 -0.60
C GLN A 200 17.69 -13.99 -1.13
N LEU A 201 17.34 -14.04 -2.42
CA LEU A 201 17.02 -15.30 -3.10
C LEU A 201 18.33 -16.10 -3.35
N PRO A 202 18.25 -17.45 -3.40
CA PRO A 202 19.37 -18.28 -3.85
C PRO A 202 19.92 -17.80 -5.20
N MET A 203 21.23 -17.92 -5.40
CA MET A 203 21.88 -17.47 -6.65
C MET A 203 21.38 -18.20 -7.90
N ASP A 204 20.81 -19.39 -7.74
CA ASP A 204 20.23 -20.24 -8.77
C ASP A 204 18.70 -20.13 -8.87
N ALA A 205 18.08 -19.19 -8.13
CA ALA A 205 16.65 -18.95 -8.23
C ALA A 205 16.29 -18.46 -9.64
N HIS A 206 15.24 -19.06 -10.23
CA HIS A 206 14.76 -18.67 -11.56
C HIS A 206 14.28 -17.21 -11.57
N ASP A 207 14.46 -16.51 -12.69
CA ASP A 207 14.00 -15.11 -12.87
C ASP A 207 12.48 -14.93 -12.72
N GLU A 208 11.74 -16.03 -12.74
CA GLU A 208 10.29 -16.05 -12.59
C GLU A 208 9.87 -16.10 -11.12
N VAL A 209 10.80 -16.27 -10.18
CA VAL A 209 10.47 -16.28 -8.76
C VAL A 209 9.86 -14.93 -8.40
N SER A 210 8.70 -15.00 -7.76
CA SER A 210 8.02 -13.82 -7.24
C SER A 210 8.25 -13.74 -5.74
N ASN A 211 8.39 -12.52 -5.24
CA ASN A 211 8.23 -12.27 -3.81
C ASN A 211 6.78 -11.90 -3.52
N MET A 212 6.15 -11.12 -4.40
CA MET A 212 4.75 -10.75 -4.30
C MET A 212 4.10 -10.86 -5.66
N VAL A 213 3.09 -11.71 -5.77
CA VAL A 213 2.37 -11.99 -7.02
C VAL A 213 1.65 -10.75 -7.55
N ALA A 214 1.29 -10.77 -8.84
CA ALA A 214 0.53 -9.69 -9.47
C ALA A 214 -0.81 -9.46 -8.75
N HIS A 215 -1.06 -8.24 -8.30
CA HIS A 215 -2.28 -7.83 -7.62
C HIS A 215 -2.56 -6.34 -7.81
N THR A 216 -3.78 -5.92 -7.46
CA THR A 216 -4.16 -4.53 -7.21
C THR A 216 -4.33 -4.33 -5.71
N ASP A 217 -4.29 -3.08 -5.26
CA ASP A 217 -4.56 -2.73 -3.87
C ASP A 217 -6.05 -2.43 -3.67
N GLU A 218 -6.63 -2.96 -2.58
CA GLU A 218 -8.07 -2.82 -2.29
C GLU A 218 -8.44 -1.38 -1.85
N GLY A 219 -7.51 -0.66 -1.21
CA GLY A 219 -7.72 0.70 -0.69
C GLY A 219 -7.81 1.77 -1.78
N PRO A 220 -7.95 3.06 -1.43
CA PRO A 220 -7.98 4.13 -2.41
C PRO A 220 -6.60 4.47 -2.97
N PHE A 221 -5.56 4.40 -2.13
CA PHE A 221 -4.18 4.54 -2.57
C PHE A 221 -3.22 3.94 -1.54
N THR A 222 -2.00 3.67 -2.00
CA THR A 222 -0.89 3.19 -1.18
C THR A 222 0.29 4.15 -1.30
N VAL A 223 0.93 4.40 -0.16
CA VAL A 223 2.18 5.17 -0.06
C VAL A 223 3.29 4.19 0.23
N LEU A 224 4.19 4.00 -0.71
CA LEU A 224 5.28 3.04 -0.60
C LEU A 224 6.62 3.74 -0.41
N ALA A 225 7.20 3.56 0.78
CA ALA A 225 8.62 3.85 1.00
C ALA A 225 9.47 2.63 0.60
N GLN A 226 10.55 2.89 -0.15
CA GLN A 226 11.52 1.89 -0.59
C GLN A 226 12.93 2.35 -0.20
N GLN A 227 13.79 1.40 0.18
CA GLN A 227 15.25 1.63 0.25
C GLN A 227 15.87 1.49 -1.15
N ASP A 228 17.20 1.45 -1.24
CA ASP A 228 17.95 1.49 -2.51
C ASP A 228 17.80 0.22 -3.39
N VAL A 229 17.23 -0.87 -2.86
CA VAL A 229 17.06 -2.15 -3.60
C VAL A 229 15.69 -2.19 -4.30
N GLY A 230 15.72 -2.44 -5.61
CA GLY A 230 14.55 -2.40 -6.48
C GLY A 230 13.72 -3.67 -6.46
N GLY A 231 12.88 -3.85 -7.48
CA GLY A 231 12.09 -5.06 -7.69
C GLY A 231 10.59 -4.86 -7.72
N LEU A 232 10.08 -3.65 -7.43
CA LEU A 232 8.69 -3.32 -7.76
C LEU A 232 8.54 -3.25 -9.28
N GLU A 233 7.52 -3.93 -9.80
CA GLU A 233 7.16 -3.92 -11.21
C GLU A 233 5.68 -3.58 -11.38
N VAL A 234 5.36 -2.71 -12.35
CA VAL A 234 4.01 -2.23 -12.65
C VAL A 234 3.60 -2.71 -14.03
N LYS A 235 2.36 -3.17 -14.21
CA LYS A 235 1.85 -3.61 -15.51
C LYS A 235 1.21 -2.42 -16.22
N ARG A 236 1.71 -2.04 -17.39
CA ARG A 236 1.05 -1.03 -18.24
C ARG A 236 -0.26 -1.56 -18.82
N ARG A 237 -1.08 -0.65 -19.34
CA ARG A 237 -2.36 -0.97 -20.02
C ARG A 237 -2.20 -1.88 -21.24
N ASP A 238 -1.07 -1.81 -21.93
CA ASP A 238 -0.74 -2.68 -23.07
C ASP A 238 -0.26 -4.08 -22.66
N GLY A 239 -0.24 -4.37 -21.35
CA GLY A 239 0.14 -5.66 -20.79
C GLY A 239 1.63 -5.78 -20.45
N VAL A 240 2.45 -4.79 -20.81
CA VAL A 240 3.90 -4.81 -20.57
C VAL A 240 4.23 -4.47 -19.13
N TRP A 241 5.08 -5.27 -18.48
CA TRP A 241 5.63 -4.94 -17.17
C TRP A 241 6.79 -3.95 -17.29
N ILE A 242 6.83 -2.95 -16.42
CA ILE A 242 7.92 -1.98 -16.30
C ILE A 242 8.48 -1.98 -14.88
N GLN A 243 9.78 -1.74 -14.74
CA GLN A 243 10.43 -1.57 -13.45
C GLN A 243 10.03 -0.25 -12.78
N ALA A 244 9.85 -0.24 -11.47
CA ALA A 244 9.66 0.97 -10.67
C ALA A 244 10.80 1.08 -9.64
N PRO A 245 12.01 1.49 -10.07
CA PRO A 245 13.16 1.56 -9.19
C PRO A 245 12.95 2.58 -8.06
N PRO A 246 13.61 2.43 -6.90
CA PRO A 246 13.53 3.40 -5.82
C PRO A 246 14.06 4.78 -6.25
N VAL A 247 13.39 5.84 -5.81
CA VAL A 247 13.85 7.23 -5.99
C VAL A 247 14.11 7.81 -4.62
N ARG A 248 15.37 8.17 -4.35
CA ARG A 248 15.79 8.69 -3.04
C ARG A 248 15.00 9.96 -2.69
N GLY A 249 14.41 9.99 -1.50
CA GLY A 249 13.63 11.13 -1.00
C GLY A 249 12.24 11.27 -1.63
N ALA A 250 11.76 10.24 -2.32
CA ALA A 250 10.41 10.18 -2.85
C ALA A 250 9.68 8.93 -2.38
N PHE A 251 8.36 9.04 -2.24
CA PHE A 251 7.49 7.87 -2.12
C PHE A 251 7.04 7.43 -3.50
N THR A 252 6.85 6.13 -3.69
CA THR A 252 6.05 5.61 -4.80
C THR A 252 4.59 5.63 -4.34
N ILE A 253 3.72 6.27 -5.11
CA ILE A 253 2.28 6.30 -4.86
C ILE A 253 1.59 5.45 -5.91
N ASN A 254 0.63 4.63 -5.50
CA ASN A 254 -0.28 3.98 -6.42
C ASN A 254 -1.73 4.13 -6.00
N VAL A 255 -2.60 4.28 -6.98
CA VAL A 255 -4.06 4.27 -6.83
C VAL A 255 -4.51 2.82 -6.66
N GLY A 256 -5.48 2.61 -5.77
CA GLY A 256 -6.12 1.33 -5.57
C GLY A 256 -7.61 1.35 -5.95
N ASP A 257 -8.26 0.22 -5.73
CA ASP A 257 -9.60 -0.08 -6.23
C ASP A 257 -10.65 0.92 -5.72
N MET A 258 -10.62 1.31 -4.43
CA MET A 258 -11.61 2.23 -3.88
C MET A 258 -11.57 3.63 -4.52
N MET A 259 -10.40 4.14 -4.90
CA MET A 259 -10.29 5.44 -5.58
C MET A 259 -10.71 5.33 -7.05
N MET A 260 -10.41 4.19 -7.69
CA MET A 260 -11.00 3.88 -8.99
C MET A 260 -12.53 3.85 -8.91
N TRP A 261 -13.13 3.31 -7.84
CA TRP A 261 -14.58 3.32 -7.65
C TRP A 261 -15.13 4.73 -7.39
N TRP A 262 -14.53 5.49 -6.47
CA TRP A 262 -14.92 6.90 -6.22
C TRP A 262 -14.87 7.72 -7.50
N SER A 263 -13.80 7.58 -8.29
CA SER A 263 -13.60 8.32 -9.54
C SER A 263 -14.40 7.75 -10.73
N ASN A 264 -15.24 6.73 -10.51
CA ASN A 264 -15.99 6.02 -11.55
C ASN A 264 -15.11 5.50 -12.72
N GLY A 265 -13.89 5.08 -12.40
CA GLY A 265 -12.92 4.51 -13.34
C GLY A 265 -12.06 5.54 -14.05
N ARG A 266 -12.09 6.82 -13.63
CA ARG A 266 -11.22 7.86 -14.18
C ARG A 266 -9.78 7.67 -13.69
N PHE A 267 -9.57 7.46 -12.39
CA PHE A 267 -8.28 7.05 -11.86
C PHE A 267 -8.18 5.52 -11.88
N LEU A 268 -6.99 5.00 -12.21
CA LEU A 268 -6.79 3.57 -12.43
C LEU A 268 -6.15 2.89 -11.24
N SER A 269 -6.76 1.79 -10.79
CA SER A 269 -6.07 0.78 -10.00
C SER A 269 -5.36 -0.19 -10.94
N ASN A 270 -4.05 -0.34 -10.78
CA ASN A 270 -3.23 -1.07 -11.75
C ASN A 270 -2.44 -2.21 -11.12
N TYR A 271 -2.23 -3.27 -11.91
CA TYR A 271 -1.53 -4.46 -11.45
C TYR A 271 -0.05 -4.16 -11.18
N HIS A 272 0.44 -4.64 -10.05
CA HIS A 272 1.85 -4.57 -9.68
C HIS A 272 2.30 -5.86 -9.00
N ARG A 273 3.62 -6.11 -8.99
CA ARG A 273 4.26 -7.30 -8.40
C ARG A 273 5.64 -6.95 -7.86
N VAL A 274 6.23 -7.85 -7.08
CA VAL A 274 7.60 -7.68 -6.58
C VAL A 274 8.47 -8.87 -6.96
N ARG A 275 9.60 -8.59 -7.60
CA ARG A 275 10.69 -9.52 -7.93
C ARG A 275 12.03 -8.93 -7.49
N ASN A 276 12.53 -9.35 -6.33
CA ASN A 276 13.83 -8.94 -5.81
C ASN A 276 14.95 -9.69 -6.55
N ARG A 277 15.57 -9.02 -7.53
CA ARG A 277 16.60 -9.61 -8.41
C ARG A 277 18.02 -9.13 -8.13
N ASP A 278 18.19 -8.18 -7.22
CA ASP A 278 19.47 -7.49 -7.01
C ASP A 278 20.47 -8.31 -6.17
N GLY A 279 20.13 -9.55 -5.81
CA GLY A 279 21.00 -10.43 -5.00
C GLY A 279 21.22 -9.91 -3.57
N ALA A 280 20.45 -8.92 -3.13
CA ALA A 280 20.54 -8.33 -1.80
C ALA A 280 19.20 -8.47 -1.07
N ARG A 281 19.24 -8.35 0.27
CA ARG A 281 18.01 -8.19 1.06
C ARG A 281 17.33 -6.85 0.72
N ARG A 282 16.01 -6.82 0.68
CA ARG A 282 15.23 -5.61 0.41
C ARG A 282 14.24 -5.34 1.52
N PHE A 283 14.05 -4.06 1.86
CA PHE A 283 12.98 -3.59 2.72
C PHE A 283 12.05 -2.65 1.96
N SER A 284 10.76 -2.71 2.29
CA SER A 284 9.81 -1.69 1.88
C SER A 284 8.73 -1.50 2.94
N VAL A 285 8.19 -0.29 3.02
CA VAL A 285 7.19 0.08 4.03
C VAL A 285 5.95 0.69 3.33
N PRO A 286 5.05 -0.14 2.76
CA PRO A 286 3.76 0.33 2.28
C PRO A 286 2.82 0.74 3.41
N TYR A 287 2.22 1.91 3.26
CA TYR A 287 1.08 2.40 4.02
C TYR A 287 -0.15 2.40 3.12
N PHE A 288 -1.11 1.54 3.43
CA PHE A 288 -2.38 1.39 2.73
C PHE A 288 -3.42 2.34 3.35
N ALA A 289 -3.75 3.42 2.63
CA ALA A 289 -4.59 4.50 3.14
C ALA A 289 -6.08 4.17 3.07
N ASN A 290 -6.53 3.17 3.83
CA ASN A 290 -7.95 2.80 3.86
C ASN A 290 -8.79 3.81 4.66
N PRO A 291 -10.01 4.16 4.20
CA PRO A 291 -10.88 5.11 4.90
C PRO A 291 -11.42 4.55 6.23
N ASP A 292 -12.21 5.36 6.91
CA ASP A 292 -12.97 4.95 8.10
C ASP A 292 -13.91 3.79 7.76
N ARG A 293 -14.09 2.88 8.72
CA ARG A 293 -14.82 1.60 8.54
C ARG A 293 -16.25 1.78 8.06
N GLU A 294 -16.90 2.86 8.48
CA GLU A 294 -18.30 3.17 8.19
C GLU A 294 -18.50 3.83 6.83
N VAL A 295 -17.43 4.28 6.18
CA VAL A 295 -17.51 4.94 4.87
C VAL A 295 -18.08 3.95 3.85
N VAL A 296 -19.03 4.45 3.06
CA VAL A 296 -19.53 3.77 1.86
C VAL A 296 -18.81 4.35 0.65
N VAL A 297 -17.95 3.55 0.05
CA VAL A 297 -17.25 3.88 -1.19
C VAL A 297 -18.19 3.61 -2.36
N ALA A 298 -18.50 4.64 -3.15
CA ALA A 298 -19.33 4.57 -4.33
C ALA A 298 -18.90 5.65 -5.33
N PRO A 299 -19.17 5.51 -6.64
CA PRO A 299 -18.93 6.57 -7.61
C PRO A 299 -19.46 7.92 -7.11
N LEU A 300 -18.58 8.93 -7.11
CA LEU A 300 -18.91 10.28 -6.64
C LEU A 300 -20.01 10.87 -7.55
N PRO A 301 -21.17 11.29 -7.00
CA PRO A 301 -22.26 11.85 -7.79
C PRO A 301 -21.83 13.02 -8.69
N GLU A 302 -20.87 13.82 -8.23
CA GLU A 302 -20.29 14.96 -8.94
C GLU A 302 -19.62 14.56 -10.27
N LEU A 303 -19.17 13.30 -10.38
CA LEU A 303 -18.44 12.77 -11.53
C LEU A 303 -19.32 11.97 -12.50
N LEU A 304 -20.60 11.75 -12.17
CA LEU A 304 -21.46 10.89 -12.97
C LEU A 304 -22.09 11.60 -14.19
N ALA A 305 -22.24 12.93 -14.18
CA ALA A 305 -22.84 13.68 -15.29
C ALA A 305 -24.12 13.04 -15.88
N SER A 306 -24.99 12.50 -15.00
CA SER A 306 -26.21 11.74 -15.34
C SER A 306 -26.02 10.34 -15.95
N ALA A 307 -24.80 9.81 -16.00
CA ALA A 307 -24.52 8.42 -16.35
C ALA A 307 -24.78 7.47 -15.17
N GLU A 308 -25.10 6.22 -15.50
CA GLU A 308 -25.19 5.14 -14.52
C GLU A 308 -23.81 4.85 -13.89
N PRO A 309 -23.73 4.61 -12.57
CA PRO A 309 -22.48 4.28 -11.90
C PRO A 309 -21.93 2.93 -12.37
N LYS A 310 -20.64 2.88 -12.72
CA LYS A 310 -19.97 1.64 -13.16
C LYS A 310 -19.69 0.67 -12.01
N TYR A 311 -19.58 1.20 -10.79
CA TYR A 311 -19.21 0.44 -9.60
C TYR A 311 -20.33 0.50 -8.56
N LYS A 312 -20.53 -0.62 -7.85
CA LYS A 312 -21.53 -0.71 -6.78
C LYS A 312 -20.99 -0.07 -5.50
N PRO A 313 -21.86 0.55 -4.68
CA PRO A 313 -21.49 0.98 -3.34
C PRO A 313 -20.98 -0.18 -2.47
N VAL A 314 -19.92 0.08 -1.72
CA VAL A 314 -19.32 -0.89 -0.79
C VAL A 314 -18.95 -0.19 0.51
N ARG A 315 -19.39 -0.74 1.64
CA ARG A 315 -18.94 -0.27 2.96
C ARG A 315 -17.54 -0.81 3.27
N VAL A 316 -16.65 0.06 3.76
CA VAL A 316 -15.23 -0.27 3.99
C VAL A 316 -15.06 -1.44 4.95
N ALA A 317 -15.79 -1.46 6.06
CA ALA A 317 -15.72 -2.54 7.04
C ALA A 317 -16.03 -3.91 6.42
N ASP A 318 -17.14 -4.02 5.68
CA ASP A 318 -17.55 -5.26 5.01
C ASP A 318 -16.50 -5.71 3.98
N HIS A 319 -15.96 -4.75 3.23
CA HIS A 319 -14.98 -5.02 2.20
C HIS A 319 -13.68 -5.58 2.77
N LEU A 320 -13.10 -4.86 3.75
CA LEU A 320 -11.85 -5.27 4.37
C LEU A 320 -12.04 -6.53 5.23
N ALA A 321 -13.18 -6.71 5.90
CA ALA A 321 -13.48 -7.93 6.64
C ALA A 321 -13.48 -9.17 5.73
N ARG A 322 -14.03 -9.06 4.51
CA ARG A 322 -13.92 -10.15 3.51
C ARG A 322 -12.47 -10.43 3.18
N PHE A 323 -11.64 -9.41 2.94
CA PHE A 323 -10.21 -9.59 2.69
C PHE A 323 -9.53 -10.34 3.84
N TYR A 324 -9.68 -9.89 5.09
CA TYR A 324 -9.11 -10.58 6.26
C TYR A 324 -9.62 -12.02 6.41
N SER A 325 -10.90 -12.28 6.12
CA SER A 325 -11.46 -13.64 6.14
C SER A 325 -10.85 -14.59 5.09
N THR A 326 -10.31 -14.06 3.99
CA THR A 326 -9.58 -14.91 3.03
C THR A 326 -8.23 -15.36 3.58
N LEU A 327 -7.62 -14.55 4.43
CA LEU A 327 -6.36 -14.88 5.11
C LEU A 327 -6.57 -15.99 6.15
N SER A 328 -7.73 -16.01 6.83
CA SER A 328 -8.06 -17.07 7.81
C SER A 328 -8.45 -18.40 7.17
N LYS A 329 -8.95 -18.40 5.92
CA LYS A 329 -9.29 -19.62 5.18
C LYS A 329 -8.08 -20.35 4.60
N ASN A 330 -6.96 -19.65 4.38
CA ASN A 330 -5.71 -20.24 3.91
C ASN A 330 -4.58 -19.94 4.92
N PRO A 331 -4.68 -20.44 6.17
CA PRO A 331 -3.70 -20.12 7.21
C PRO A 331 -2.30 -20.63 6.84
N HIS A 332 -2.20 -21.69 6.04
CA HIS A 332 -0.95 -22.23 5.52
C HIS A 332 -0.17 -21.26 4.60
N ASP A 333 -0.83 -20.24 4.03
CA ASP A 333 -0.16 -19.25 3.17
C ASP A 333 0.54 -18.14 4.00
N ILE A 334 0.27 -18.07 5.32
CA ILE A 334 0.60 -16.91 6.17
C ILE A 334 1.19 -17.30 7.53
N TYR A 335 0.69 -18.35 8.19
CA TYR A 335 0.92 -18.60 9.62
C TYR A 335 1.64 -19.94 9.94
N ASN A 336 2.01 -20.73 8.92
CA ASN A 336 2.73 -21.99 9.11
C ASN A 336 4.20 -21.91 8.71
#